data_AF-A0A355CI73-F1
#
_entry.id   AF-A0A355CI73-F1
#
_cell.length_a   1.000
_cell.length_b   1.000
_cell.length_c   1.000
_cell.angle_alpha   90.00
_cell.angle_beta   90.00
_cell.angle_gamma   90.00
#
_symmetry.space_group_name_H-M   'P 1'
#
loop_
_entity.id
_entity.type
_entity.pdbx_description
1 polymer ?
#
loop_
_entity_poly.entity_id
_entity_poly.type
_entity_poly.pdbx_seq_one_letter_code
_entity_poly.pdbx_strand_id
1 'polypeptide(L)'
;MSIEQRRGIETIDRNQNLLLVRAPIESVAEKLSRARRADVWERDIYDREIEITAESYIIFQFRGHPWTIVEQVKYQPYQLVFGEGDAITLSNFLSTRAIYYKCSDTCGYIGYNCYDGGAFAEMLYFEAEMDLLFLSDFREVKAEDIDSAFRFTYAFMEEQDIYIPYVYYENVRAGDRINLRPKGPTLDDLVRSDFERVDYVGIS
;
A
#
# COMPACT_ATOMS: atom_id res chain seq x y z
N MET A 1 -13.83 -16.36 -5.00
CA MET A 1 -14.25 -14.95 -5.21
C MET A 1 -13.30 -14.35 -6.22
N SER A 2 -13.80 -13.68 -7.26
CA SER A 2 -12.92 -13.05 -8.26
C SER A 2 -12.24 -11.81 -7.67
N ILE A 3 -11.12 -11.37 -8.25
CA ILE A 3 -10.35 -10.24 -7.72
C ILE A 3 -11.22 -8.97 -7.59
N GLU A 4 -12.11 -8.74 -8.54
CA GLU A 4 -13.01 -7.57 -8.62
C GLU A 4 -13.97 -7.48 -7.43
N GLN A 5 -14.26 -8.61 -6.78
CA GLN A 5 -15.22 -8.71 -5.67
C GLN A 5 -14.56 -8.65 -4.29
N ARG A 6 -13.23 -8.84 -4.20
CA ARG A 6 -12.52 -8.86 -2.91
C ARG A 6 -12.45 -7.47 -2.30
N ARG A 7 -12.65 -7.33 -0.99
CA ARG A 7 -12.51 -6.08 -0.22
C ARG A 7 -11.94 -6.38 1.16
N GLY A 8 -11.50 -5.32 1.85
CA GLY A 8 -10.92 -5.42 3.19
C GLY A 8 -9.46 -5.86 3.18
N ILE A 9 -9.03 -6.44 4.30
CA ILE A 9 -7.66 -6.89 4.54
C ILE A 9 -7.65 -8.42 4.52
N GLU A 10 -6.80 -9.04 3.70
CA GLU A 10 -6.75 -10.51 3.59
C GLU A 10 -6.19 -11.16 4.86
N THR A 11 -5.12 -10.60 5.41
CA THR A 11 -4.55 -11.01 6.71
C THR A 11 -3.63 -9.91 7.23
N ILE A 12 -3.42 -9.90 8.54
CA ILE A 12 -2.50 -9.03 9.27
C ILE A 12 -1.27 -9.79 9.80
N ASP A 13 -1.10 -11.07 9.42
CA ASP A 13 0.00 -11.95 9.84
C ASP A 13 1.32 -11.62 9.12
N ARG A 14 1.65 -10.32 9.03
CA ARG A 14 2.92 -9.80 8.54
C ARG A 14 3.11 -8.31 8.87
N ASN A 15 4.36 -7.89 8.78
CA ASN A 15 4.72 -6.47 8.73
C ASN A 15 4.53 -5.92 7.32
N GLN A 16 3.61 -4.96 7.16
CA GLN A 16 3.30 -4.32 5.88
C GLN A 16 3.10 -2.82 6.06
N ASN A 17 3.65 -2.03 5.13
CA ASN A 17 3.37 -0.61 4.99
C ASN A 17 3.01 -0.38 3.54
N LEU A 18 1.89 0.28 3.29
CA LEU A 18 1.37 0.51 1.94
C LEU A 18 0.97 1.97 1.77
N LEU A 19 1.22 2.54 0.59
CA LEU A 19 0.44 3.67 0.12
C LEU A 19 -0.68 3.16 -0.76
N LEU A 20 -1.89 3.59 -0.46
CA LEU A 20 -3.09 3.29 -1.24
C LEU A 20 -3.56 4.61 -1.82
N VAL A 21 -3.65 4.72 -3.14
CA VAL A 21 -4.03 5.98 -3.81
C VAL A 21 -5.21 5.73 -4.73
N ARG A 22 -6.29 6.49 -4.55
CA ARG A 22 -7.52 6.36 -5.34
C ARG A 22 -7.36 7.06 -6.70
N ALA A 23 -6.49 6.52 -7.54
CA ALA A 23 -6.24 7.00 -8.89
C ALA A 23 -5.70 5.87 -9.78
N PRO A 24 -5.81 6.00 -11.11
CA PRO A 24 -5.21 5.05 -12.05
C PRO A 24 -3.69 4.94 -11.87
N ILE A 25 -3.17 3.72 -12.03
CA ILE A 25 -1.75 3.39 -11.84
C ILE A 25 -0.81 4.29 -12.63
N GLU A 26 -1.16 4.68 -13.87
CA GLU A 26 -0.32 5.57 -14.69
C GLU A 26 -0.06 6.90 -13.99
N SER A 27 -1.10 7.53 -13.45
CA SER A 27 -0.98 8.82 -12.77
C SER A 27 -0.24 8.68 -11.44
N VAL A 28 -0.49 7.60 -10.70
CA VAL A 28 0.19 7.35 -9.42
C VAL A 28 1.69 7.12 -9.62
N ALA A 29 2.06 6.25 -10.57
CA ALA A 29 3.45 5.97 -10.87
C ALA A 29 4.19 7.23 -11.37
N GLU A 30 3.60 7.99 -12.30
CA GLU A 30 4.19 9.24 -12.79
C GLU A 30 4.46 10.25 -11.65
N LYS A 31 3.48 10.47 -10.76
CA LYS A 31 3.61 11.41 -9.65
C LYS A 31 4.57 10.91 -8.58
N LEU A 32 4.57 9.62 -8.26
CA LEU A 32 5.53 9.03 -7.33
C LEU A 32 6.95 9.17 -7.86
N SER A 33 7.20 8.78 -9.12
CA SER A 33 8.52 8.91 -9.76
C SER A 33 9.01 10.36 -9.71
N ARG A 34 8.14 11.34 -9.99
CA ARG A 34 8.50 12.76 -9.88
C ARG A 34 8.77 13.21 -8.45
N ALA A 35 7.92 12.83 -7.50
CA ALA A 35 8.06 13.21 -6.09
C ALA A 35 9.36 12.66 -5.48
N ARG A 36 9.72 11.44 -5.86
CA ARG A 36 10.90 10.72 -5.37
C ARG A 36 12.15 10.90 -6.24
N ARG A 37 12.05 11.64 -7.35
CA ARG A 37 13.14 11.82 -8.32
C ARG A 37 13.70 10.48 -8.82
N ALA A 38 12.81 9.52 -9.04
CA ALA A 38 13.15 8.22 -9.61
C ALA A 38 13.75 8.39 -11.00
N ASP A 39 14.83 7.67 -11.24
CA ASP A 39 15.50 7.54 -12.53
C ASP A 39 15.03 6.31 -13.31
N VAL A 40 14.33 5.38 -12.66
CA VAL A 40 13.73 4.19 -13.28
C VAL A 40 12.22 4.17 -13.09
N TRP A 41 11.48 4.00 -14.20
CA TRP A 41 10.08 3.61 -14.20
C TRP A 41 9.82 2.60 -15.31
N GLU A 42 9.57 1.36 -14.92
CA GLU A 42 9.23 0.27 -15.84
C GLU A 42 7.75 -0.09 -15.72
N ARG A 43 7.07 -0.16 -16.88
CA ARG A 43 5.64 -0.52 -16.95
C ARG A 43 5.44 -2.01 -17.20
N ASP A 44 4.36 -2.54 -16.63
CA ASP A 44 3.89 -3.93 -16.84
C ASP A 44 5.00 -4.99 -16.70
N ILE A 45 5.60 -5.05 -15.51
CA ILE A 45 6.76 -5.89 -15.20
C ILE A 45 6.42 -7.32 -14.78
N TYR A 46 5.14 -7.69 -14.73
CA TYR A 46 4.68 -8.94 -14.10
C TYR A 46 5.38 -10.22 -14.58
N ASP A 47 5.73 -10.32 -15.87
CA ASP A 47 6.45 -11.46 -16.44
C ASP A 47 7.85 -11.11 -16.94
N ARG A 48 8.40 -9.99 -16.47
CA ARG A 48 9.67 -9.44 -16.93
C ARG A 48 10.72 -9.52 -15.85
N GLU A 49 11.93 -9.78 -16.26
CA GLU A 49 13.10 -9.60 -15.40
C GLU A 49 13.45 -8.11 -15.36
N ILE A 50 13.60 -7.57 -14.16
CA ILE A 50 14.04 -6.19 -13.90
C ILE A 50 15.30 -6.20 -13.03
N GLU A 51 16.02 -5.09 -13.05
CA GLU A 51 17.15 -4.87 -12.15
C GLU A 51 16.70 -4.06 -10.93
N ILE A 52 17.01 -4.55 -9.73
CA ILE A 52 16.64 -3.90 -8.48
C ILE A 52 17.60 -2.73 -8.20
N THR A 53 17.05 -1.57 -7.87
CA THR A 53 17.81 -0.34 -7.55
C THR A 53 17.91 -0.12 -6.04
N ALA A 54 18.68 0.89 -5.63
CA ALA A 54 18.95 1.17 -4.22
C ALA A 54 17.66 1.44 -3.44
N GLU A 55 16.75 2.28 -3.93
CA GLU A 55 15.37 2.32 -3.46
C GLU A 55 14.43 1.80 -4.56
N SER A 56 13.47 0.97 -4.17
CA SER A 56 12.67 0.19 -5.11
C SER A 56 11.21 0.10 -4.64
N TYR A 57 10.28 0.36 -5.54
CA TYR A 57 8.84 0.37 -5.28
C TYR A 57 8.12 -0.47 -6.33
N ILE A 58 7.24 -1.35 -5.87
CA ILE A 58 6.27 -2.03 -6.73
C ILE A 58 4.98 -1.25 -6.64
N ILE A 59 4.40 -0.96 -7.80
CA ILE A 59 3.14 -0.25 -7.91
C ILE A 59 2.20 -1.15 -8.67
N PHE A 60 1.02 -1.41 -8.15
CA PHE A 60 0.06 -2.25 -8.87
C PHE A 60 -1.37 -1.80 -8.63
N GLN A 61 -2.22 -2.11 -9.61
CA GLN A 61 -3.65 -1.90 -9.51
C GLN A 61 -4.34 -3.19 -9.94
N PHE A 62 -5.25 -3.67 -9.10
CA PHE A 62 -6.08 -4.83 -9.44
C PHE A 62 -7.14 -4.46 -10.47
N ARG A 63 -7.49 -5.41 -11.33
CA ARG A 63 -8.56 -5.25 -12.30
C ARG A 63 -9.87 -4.97 -11.59
N GLY A 64 -10.56 -3.91 -12.01
CA GLY A 64 -11.84 -3.49 -11.42
C GLY A 64 -11.73 -2.76 -10.07
N HIS A 65 -10.52 -2.49 -9.57
CA HIS A 65 -10.31 -1.72 -8.33
C HIS A 65 -9.95 -0.26 -8.63
N PRO A 66 -10.49 0.71 -7.87
CA PRO A 66 -10.17 2.13 -8.06
C PRO A 66 -8.87 2.57 -7.38
N TRP A 67 -8.25 1.69 -6.60
CA TRP A 67 -7.07 1.98 -5.81
C TRP A 67 -5.81 1.37 -6.42
N THR A 68 -4.77 2.18 -6.52
CA THR A 68 -3.40 1.75 -6.80
C THR A 68 -2.66 1.57 -5.49
N ILE A 69 -1.93 0.46 -5.36
CA ILE A 69 -1.13 0.11 -4.19
C ILE A 69 0.35 0.35 -4.53
N VAL A 70 1.07 1.01 -3.63
CA VAL A 70 2.53 1.15 -3.67
C VAL A 70 3.10 0.42 -2.45
N GLU A 71 4.02 -0.50 -2.71
CA GLU A 71 4.77 -1.22 -1.68
C GLU A 71 6.27 -1.08 -1.92
N GLN A 72 7.03 -0.87 -0.85
CA GLN A 72 8.48 -0.75 -0.92
C GLN A 72 9.05 -2.16 -0.97
N VAL A 73 9.92 -2.41 -1.93
CA VAL A 73 10.64 -3.67 -2.01
C VAL A 73 11.61 -3.74 -0.84
N LYS A 74 11.50 -4.80 -0.04
CA LYS A 74 12.35 -4.98 1.13
C LYS A 74 13.75 -5.43 0.67
N TYR A 75 14.76 -4.60 0.89
CA TYR A 75 16.16 -4.98 0.75
C TYR A 75 16.89 -4.82 2.08
N GLN A 76 18.04 -5.48 2.22
CA GLN A 76 18.89 -5.36 3.40
C GLN A 76 20.04 -4.37 3.15
N PRO A 77 20.36 -3.46 4.09
CA PRO A 77 19.68 -3.23 5.38
C PRO A 77 18.31 -2.54 5.21
N TYR A 78 17.34 -2.95 6.03
CA TYR A 78 15.97 -2.46 5.92
C TYR A 78 15.88 -0.98 6.31
N GLN A 79 15.53 -0.13 5.35
CA GLN A 79 15.14 1.26 5.60
C GLN A 79 13.77 1.48 5.00
N LEU A 80 12.79 1.84 5.85
CA LEU A 80 11.49 2.27 5.36
C LEU A 80 11.63 3.73 4.89
N VAL A 81 11.45 3.96 3.59
CA VAL A 81 11.75 5.25 2.97
C VAL A 81 10.49 6.07 2.67
N PHE A 82 9.30 5.44 2.69
CA PHE A 82 8.02 6.15 2.53
C PHE A 82 7.12 6.12 3.78
N GLY A 83 6.25 7.12 3.89
CA GLY A 83 5.33 7.28 5.01
C GLY A 83 4.17 8.24 4.74
N GLU A 84 3.64 8.83 5.81
CA GLU A 84 2.48 9.75 5.78
C GLU A 84 2.67 10.93 4.81
N GLY A 85 3.89 11.48 4.74
CA GLY A 85 4.22 12.57 3.83
C GLY A 85 4.01 12.24 2.35
N ASP A 86 4.17 10.96 1.96
CA ASP A 86 3.89 10.52 0.59
C ASP A 86 2.40 10.44 0.31
N ALA A 87 1.61 9.97 1.28
CA ALA A 87 0.15 9.97 1.16
C ALA A 87 -0.38 11.40 1.00
N ILE A 88 0.10 12.35 1.81
CA ILE A 88 -0.22 13.78 1.68
C ILE A 88 0.17 14.29 0.28
N THR A 89 1.40 14.01 -0.16
CA THR A 89 1.93 14.49 -1.44
C THR A 89 1.12 13.96 -2.62
N LEU A 90 0.86 12.66 -2.67
CA LEU A 90 0.10 12.03 -3.76
C LEU A 90 -1.38 12.43 -3.73
N SER A 91 -1.98 12.51 -2.54
CA SER A 91 -3.35 13.01 -2.36
C SER A 91 -3.51 14.44 -2.92
N ASN A 92 -2.54 15.31 -2.62
CA ASN A 92 -2.53 16.69 -3.13
C ASN A 92 -2.31 16.74 -4.65
N PHE A 93 -1.25 16.09 -5.15
CA PHE A 93 -0.88 16.14 -6.58
C PHE A 93 -1.96 15.58 -7.51
N LEU A 94 -2.71 14.58 -7.04
CA LEU A 94 -3.76 13.93 -7.82
C LEU A 94 -5.15 14.44 -7.46
N SER A 95 -5.26 15.34 -6.48
CA SER A 95 -6.55 15.84 -5.96
C SER A 95 -7.53 14.70 -5.66
N THR A 96 -7.02 13.68 -4.95
CA THR A 96 -7.77 12.45 -4.64
C THR A 96 -7.45 11.96 -3.23
N ARG A 97 -8.08 10.86 -2.82
CA ARG A 97 -7.82 10.21 -1.56
C ARG A 97 -6.54 9.38 -1.62
N ALA A 98 -5.69 9.52 -0.60
CA ALA A 98 -4.56 8.62 -0.37
C ALA A 98 -4.50 8.19 1.10
N ILE A 99 -4.11 6.95 1.32
CA ILE A 99 -4.02 6.33 2.64
C ILE A 99 -2.63 5.75 2.81
N TYR A 100 -1.98 6.09 3.92
CA TYR A 100 -0.83 5.35 4.40
C TYR A 100 -1.30 4.31 5.41
N TYR A 101 -1.27 3.04 5.02
CA TYR A 101 -1.67 1.91 5.86
C TYR A 101 -0.44 1.23 6.43
N LYS A 102 -0.56 0.77 7.68
CA LYS A 102 0.50 0.00 8.34
C LYS A 102 -0.08 -1.10 9.23
N CYS A 103 0.59 -2.25 9.24
CA CYS A 103 0.37 -3.30 10.22
C CYS A 103 1.68 -3.99 10.62
N SER A 104 1.70 -4.52 11.83
CA SER A 104 2.75 -5.40 12.33
C SER A 104 2.17 -6.49 13.22
N ASP A 105 2.33 -7.74 12.81
CA ASP A 105 2.01 -8.92 13.63
C ASP A 105 2.96 -9.06 14.82
N THR A 106 4.21 -8.65 14.63
CA THR A 106 5.28 -8.79 15.62
C THR A 106 5.10 -7.80 16.78
N CYS A 107 4.68 -6.57 16.48
CA CYS A 107 4.49 -5.51 17.48
C CYS A 107 3.00 -5.27 17.84
N GLY A 108 2.07 -6.06 17.30
CA GLY A 108 0.63 -5.89 17.56
C GLY A 108 0.09 -4.53 17.11
N TYR A 109 0.59 -4.02 15.98
CA TYR A 109 0.28 -2.69 15.48
C TYR A 109 -0.66 -2.75 14.27
N ILE A 110 -1.67 -1.87 14.23
CA ILE A 110 -2.49 -1.63 13.04
C ILE A 110 -2.95 -0.17 13.00
N GLY A 111 -2.97 0.42 11.81
CA GLY A 111 -3.46 1.77 11.65
C GLY A 111 -3.40 2.30 10.24
N TYR A 112 -3.93 3.50 10.08
CA TYR A 112 -3.90 4.22 8.82
C TYR A 112 -3.94 5.73 9.04
N ASN A 113 -3.43 6.46 8.05
CA ASN A 113 -3.61 7.89 7.89
C ASN A 113 -4.26 8.15 6.53
N CYS A 114 -5.42 8.79 6.50
CA CYS A 114 -6.21 9.09 5.32
C CYS A 114 -6.17 10.59 5.03
N TYR A 115 -5.91 10.93 3.78
CA TYR A 115 -5.89 12.30 3.27
C TYR A 115 -6.76 12.42 2.02
N ASP A 116 -7.40 13.57 1.83
CA ASP A 116 -8.23 13.86 0.66
C ASP A 116 -7.85 15.23 0.08
N GLY A 117 -7.40 15.25 -1.17
CA GLY A 117 -6.87 16.46 -1.80
C GLY A 117 -5.70 17.11 -1.03
N GLY A 118 -4.91 16.33 -0.29
CA GLY A 118 -3.82 16.81 0.56
C GLY A 118 -4.22 17.29 1.96
N ALA A 119 -5.52 17.37 2.25
CA ALA A 119 -6.02 17.68 3.59
C ALA A 119 -6.11 16.40 4.44
N PHE A 120 -5.91 16.54 5.75
CA PHE A 120 -6.20 15.47 6.70
C PHE A 120 -7.69 15.10 6.61
N ALA A 121 -7.98 13.79 6.69
CA ALA A 121 -9.35 13.29 6.71
C ALA A 121 -9.61 12.42 7.95
N GLU A 122 -8.75 11.43 8.21
CA GLU A 122 -8.90 10.54 9.37
C GLU A 122 -7.58 9.81 9.68
N MET A 123 -7.34 9.50 10.94
CA MET A 123 -6.25 8.64 11.40
C MET A 123 -6.78 7.67 12.44
N LEU A 124 -6.32 6.42 12.33
CA LEU A 124 -6.33 5.46 13.42
C LEU A 124 -4.91 4.97 13.68
N TYR A 125 -4.49 5.01 14.94
CA TYR A 125 -3.27 4.37 15.43
C TYR A 125 -3.65 3.42 16.55
N PHE A 126 -3.23 2.16 16.45
CA PHE A 126 -3.36 1.20 17.52
C PHE A 126 -2.09 0.38 17.67
N GLU A 127 -1.60 0.29 18.90
CA GLU A 127 -0.51 -0.59 19.31
C GLU A 127 -0.95 -1.37 20.53
N ALA A 128 -0.89 -2.71 20.45
CA ALA A 128 -1.33 -3.60 21.50
C ALA A 128 -0.64 -3.26 22.84
N GLU A 129 -1.43 -3.20 23.90
CA GLU A 129 -0.98 -2.90 25.27
C GLU A 129 -0.41 -1.47 25.48
N MET A 130 -0.46 -0.60 24.46
CA MET A 130 0.02 0.77 24.55
C MET A 130 -1.11 1.77 24.39
N ASP A 131 -1.51 2.08 23.16
CA ASP A 131 -2.40 3.21 22.86
C ASP A 131 -3.37 2.91 21.72
N LEU A 132 -4.55 3.52 21.80
CA LEU A 132 -5.50 3.69 20.70
C LEU A 132 -5.73 5.19 20.51
N LEU A 133 -5.36 5.72 19.34
CA LEU A 133 -5.63 7.09 18.94
C LEU A 133 -6.53 7.08 17.71
N PHE A 134 -7.55 7.91 17.73
CA PHE A 134 -8.46 8.09 16.60
C PHE A 134 -8.84 9.56 16.46
N LEU A 135 -8.70 10.08 15.24
CA LEU A 135 -9.08 11.44 14.86
C LEU A 135 -9.76 11.37 13.50
N SER A 136 -10.91 12.02 13.33
CA SER A 136 -11.65 12.04 12.06
C SER A 136 -12.30 13.40 11.85
N ASP A 137 -12.18 13.94 10.64
CA ASP A 137 -12.85 15.16 10.19
C ASP A 137 -14.17 14.87 9.46
N PHE A 138 -14.51 13.59 9.25
CA PHE A 138 -15.73 13.19 8.53
C PHE A 138 -16.59 12.16 9.24
N ARG A 139 -16.16 11.60 10.38
CA ARG A 139 -16.98 10.73 11.25
C ARG A 139 -17.19 11.36 12.61
N GLU A 140 -18.39 11.23 13.13
CA GLU A 140 -18.71 11.54 14.53
C GLU A 140 -18.50 10.30 15.42
N VAL A 141 -17.28 9.76 15.42
CA VAL A 141 -16.87 8.61 16.25
C VAL A 141 -15.68 9.03 17.08
N LYS A 142 -15.63 8.61 18.35
CA LYS A 142 -14.45 8.82 19.21
C LYS A 142 -13.70 7.52 19.42
N ALA A 143 -12.44 7.62 19.84
CA ALA A 143 -11.62 6.46 20.21
C ALA A 143 -12.29 5.56 21.26
N GLU A 144 -13.02 6.15 22.22
CA GLU A 144 -13.76 5.43 23.28
C GLU A 144 -14.92 4.57 22.75
N ASP A 145 -15.41 4.85 21.54
CA ASP A 145 -16.50 4.11 20.89
C ASP A 145 -15.97 2.94 20.04
N ILE A 146 -14.64 2.77 19.92
CA ILE A 146 -14.02 1.74 19.10
C ILE A 146 -13.69 0.51 19.96
N ASP A 147 -14.57 -0.49 19.90
CA ASP A 147 -14.39 -1.77 20.63
C ASP A 147 -13.18 -2.59 20.15
N SER A 148 -12.80 -2.43 18.88
CA SER A 148 -11.71 -3.19 18.26
C SER A 148 -11.08 -2.41 17.11
N ALA A 149 -9.85 -1.95 17.30
CA ALA A 149 -9.05 -1.27 16.28
C ALA A 149 -8.91 -2.12 15.00
N PHE A 150 -8.79 -3.44 15.15
CA PHE A 150 -8.75 -4.38 14.03
C PHE A 150 -10.06 -4.34 13.24
N ARG A 151 -11.20 -4.62 13.89
CA ARG A 151 -12.50 -4.62 13.17
C ARG A 151 -12.81 -3.26 12.55
N PHE A 152 -12.47 -2.18 13.25
CA PHE A 152 -12.65 -0.83 12.77
C PHE A 152 -11.82 -0.55 11.51
N THR A 153 -10.54 -0.92 11.51
CA THR A 153 -9.67 -0.77 10.35
C THR A 153 -10.13 -1.63 9.17
N TYR A 154 -10.57 -2.87 9.42
CA TYR A 154 -11.13 -3.73 8.36
C TYR A 154 -12.38 -3.11 7.73
N ALA A 155 -13.33 -2.68 8.54
CA ALA A 155 -14.55 -2.01 8.08
C ALA A 155 -14.22 -0.74 7.28
N PHE A 156 -13.26 0.07 7.75
CA PHE A 156 -12.79 1.24 7.03
C PHE A 156 -12.30 0.87 5.61
N MET A 157 -11.44 -0.14 5.47
CA MET A 157 -10.93 -0.56 4.15
C MET A 157 -12.06 -1.08 3.24
N GLU A 158 -13.01 -1.84 3.77
CA GLU A 158 -14.18 -2.30 3.02
C GLU A 158 -15.05 -1.14 2.53
N GLU A 159 -15.35 -0.18 3.41
CA GLU A 159 -16.11 1.03 3.08
C GLU A 159 -15.43 1.88 2.00
N GLN A 160 -14.11 1.86 1.95
CA GLN A 160 -13.33 2.57 0.93
C GLN A 160 -13.23 1.83 -0.41
N ASP A 161 -13.82 0.64 -0.55
CA ASP A 161 -13.66 -0.20 -1.75
C ASP A 161 -12.20 -0.66 -1.96
N ILE A 162 -11.44 -0.85 -0.87
CA ILE A 162 -10.04 -1.24 -0.89
C ILE A 162 -9.93 -2.76 -0.69
N TYR A 163 -8.99 -3.39 -1.38
CA TYR A 163 -8.51 -4.74 -1.07
C TYR A 163 -7.00 -4.71 -0.79
N ILE A 164 -6.60 -5.13 0.41
CA ILE A 164 -5.20 -5.31 0.80
C ILE A 164 -4.87 -6.80 0.72
N PRO A 165 -4.04 -7.23 -0.25
CA PRO A 165 -3.73 -8.63 -0.45
C PRO A 165 -2.58 -9.08 0.46
N TYR A 166 -2.51 -10.38 0.74
CA TYR A 166 -1.31 -10.99 1.30
C TYR A 166 -0.30 -11.28 0.20
N VAL A 167 0.57 -10.31 -0.09
CA VAL A 167 1.60 -10.42 -1.13
C VAL A 167 3.02 -10.47 -0.58
N TYR A 168 3.79 -11.53 -0.78
CA TYR A 168 5.20 -11.52 -0.41
C TYR A 168 6.11 -11.45 -1.64
N TYR A 169 7.30 -10.90 -1.40
CA TYR A 169 8.39 -10.82 -2.37
C TYR A 169 9.61 -11.53 -1.80
N GLU A 170 10.45 -12.07 -2.68
CA GLU A 170 11.75 -12.59 -2.27
C GLU A 170 12.63 -11.46 -1.74
N ASN A 171 13.53 -11.78 -0.80
CA ASN A 171 14.53 -10.81 -0.36
C ASN A 171 15.49 -10.54 -1.51
N VAL A 172 15.66 -9.27 -1.87
CA VAL A 172 16.52 -8.84 -2.97
C VAL A 172 17.57 -7.83 -2.48
N ARG A 173 18.57 -7.60 -3.33
CA ARG A 173 19.62 -6.60 -3.17
C ARG A 173 19.69 -5.72 -4.42
N ALA A 174 20.20 -4.50 -4.27
CA ALA A 174 20.50 -3.66 -5.40
C ALA A 174 21.47 -4.36 -6.36
N GLY A 175 21.16 -4.31 -7.66
CA GLY A 175 21.86 -5.01 -8.73
C GLY A 175 21.37 -6.45 -9.01
N ASP A 176 20.48 -7.01 -8.18
CA ASP A 176 19.86 -8.29 -8.49
C ASP A 176 18.96 -8.15 -9.73
N ARG A 177 19.00 -9.16 -10.60
CA ARG A 177 18.07 -9.28 -11.74
C ARG A 177 17.06 -10.38 -11.44
N ILE A 178 15.79 -10.00 -11.33
CA ILE A 178 14.74 -10.91 -10.87
C ILE A 178 13.40 -10.59 -11.54
N ASN A 179 12.55 -11.61 -11.65
CA ASN A 179 11.14 -11.42 -11.96
C ASN A 179 10.36 -11.16 -10.66
N LEU A 180 10.06 -9.88 -10.42
CA LEU A 180 9.46 -9.42 -9.18
C LEU A 180 7.94 -9.51 -9.24
N ARG A 181 7.39 -10.66 -8.80
CA ARG A 181 5.95 -10.93 -8.80
C ARG A 181 5.35 -10.81 -7.40
N PRO A 182 4.18 -10.18 -7.23
CA PRO A 182 3.40 -10.29 -5.99
C PRO A 182 2.90 -11.73 -5.83
N LYS A 183 3.42 -12.47 -4.83
CA LYS A 183 3.04 -13.88 -4.57
C LYS A 183 1.99 -13.97 -3.46
N GLY A 184 0.91 -14.72 -3.69
CA GLY A 184 -0.20 -14.89 -2.74
C GLY A 184 0.09 -15.85 -1.57
N PRO A 185 -0.82 -15.99 -0.57
CA PRO A 185 -0.62 -16.82 0.63
C PRO A 185 -0.61 -18.33 0.37
N THR A 186 -1.38 -18.77 -0.62
CA THR A 186 -1.53 -20.16 -1.03
C THR A 186 -1.03 -20.31 -2.47
N LEU A 187 -0.64 -21.52 -2.87
CA LEU A 187 -0.06 -21.90 -4.18
C LEU A 187 -0.88 -21.52 -5.44
N ASP A 188 -1.98 -20.78 -5.30
CA ASP A 188 -2.66 -20.07 -6.38
C ASP A 188 -2.14 -18.62 -6.38
N ASP A 189 -1.02 -18.40 -7.07
CA ASP A 189 -0.43 -17.06 -7.25
C ASP A 189 -1.49 -16.07 -7.75
N LEU A 190 -1.38 -14.79 -7.35
CA LEU A 190 -2.05 -13.71 -8.07
C LEU A 190 -1.56 -13.77 -9.51
N VAL A 191 -2.44 -14.04 -10.46
CA VAL A 191 -2.08 -14.23 -11.87
C VAL A 191 -2.08 -12.89 -12.60
N ARG A 192 -1.39 -12.79 -13.74
CA ARG A 192 -1.34 -11.55 -14.54
C ARG A 192 -2.74 -10.96 -14.79
N SER A 193 -3.75 -11.81 -14.99
CA SER A 193 -5.12 -11.38 -15.26
C SER A 193 -5.83 -10.73 -14.07
N ASP A 194 -5.31 -10.86 -12.85
CA ASP A 194 -5.86 -10.20 -11.67
C ASP A 194 -5.50 -8.71 -11.64
N PHE A 195 -4.45 -8.31 -12.37
CA PHE A 195 -3.94 -6.95 -12.40
C PHE A 195 -4.43 -6.22 -13.63
N GLU A 196 -4.80 -4.95 -13.45
CA GLU A 196 -4.79 -3.98 -14.54
C GLU A 196 -3.34 -3.85 -15.04
N ARG A 197 -2.42 -3.57 -14.12
CA ARG A 197 -0.99 -3.44 -14.40
C ARG A 197 -0.15 -3.56 -13.12
N VAL A 198 1.11 -3.94 -13.31
CA VAL A 198 2.16 -3.94 -12.27
C VAL A 198 3.36 -3.18 -12.81
N ASP A 199 3.73 -2.08 -12.17
CA ASP A 199 4.87 -1.24 -12.52
C ASP A 199 5.95 -1.33 -11.45
N TYR A 200 7.17 -0.95 -11.85
CA TYR A 200 8.32 -0.80 -10.99
C TYR A 200 8.84 0.62 -11.06
N VAL A 201 9.16 1.20 -9.91
CA VAL A 201 9.83 2.50 -9.80
C VAL A 201 11.09 2.33 -8.95
N GLY A 202 12.21 2.82 -9.47
CA GLY A 202 13.53 2.68 -8.88
C GLY A 202 14.30 3.98 -8.78
N ILE A 203 15.13 4.09 -7.74
CA ILE A 203 16.08 5.17 -7.50
C ILE A 203 17.46 4.55 -7.31
N SER A 204 18.40 4.90 -8.19
CA SER A 204 19.80 4.44 -8.17
C SER A 204 20.66 5.08 -7.08
#